data_AF-A0A914PB69-F1
#
_entry.id   AF-A0A914PB69-F1
#
_cell.length_a   1.000
_cell.length_b   1.000
_cell.length_c   1.000
_cell.angle_alpha   90.00
_cell.angle_beta   90.00
_cell.angle_gamma   90.00
#
_symmetry.space_group_name_H-M   'P 1'
#
loop_
_entity.id
_entity.type
_entity.pdbx_description
1 polymer ?
#
loop_
_entity_poly.entity_id
_entity_poly.type
_entity_poly.pdbx_seq_one_letter_code
_entity_poly.pdbx_strand_id
1 'polypeptide(L)'
;MGNAVISSDKWHPVLDRCLTISGEEEEEAFQLLENLASFMLPYEISASPLLQQMWYIIDNTKYDGNDKRLKALSVLTELSMGSADKMQLLIDSNKNARQVLALLLCRGKFDVRQQVLVILRNMLINLPSSIPFLVERQTVIGVSDLLTVMHPDTVILALEAMKAILENGGSPMTPENNEPSFSLLAEEASVHSRLDFLVSSPNEHVALLAMEILHEYIDPNDDDIILPDDLIDLTLHPLS
;
A
#
# COMPACT_ATOMS: atom_id res chain seq x y z
N MET A 1 21.14 1.01 24.94
CA MET A 1 21.28 -0.12 23.98
C MET A 1 21.73 0.49 22.67
N GLY A 2 22.89 0.10 22.16
CA GLY A 2 23.56 0.80 21.07
C GLY A 2 22.94 0.51 19.71
N ASN A 3 22.65 1.56 18.94
CA ASN A 3 22.29 1.47 17.53
C ASN A 3 23.45 0.82 16.77
N ALA A 4 23.31 -0.46 16.46
CA ALA A 4 24.26 -1.17 15.61
C ALA A 4 24.03 -0.70 14.17
N VAL A 5 24.69 0.39 13.79
CA VAL A 5 24.85 0.78 12.38
C VAL A 5 25.57 -0.39 11.70
N ILE A 6 24.84 -1.15 10.89
CA ILE A 6 25.43 -2.17 10.04
C ILE A 6 26.22 -1.44 8.97
N SER A 7 27.56 -1.51 9.04
CA SER A 7 28.41 -0.88 8.02
C SER A 7 28.05 -1.39 6.63
N SER A 8 28.22 -0.55 5.60
CA SER A 8 27.97 -0.86 4.18
C SER A 8 28.45 -2.26 3.77
N ASP A 9 29.60 -2.66 4.31
CA ASP A 9 30.30 -3.90 3.96
C ASP A 9 29.61 -5.17 4.48
N LYS A 10 28.70 -5.03 5.46
CA LYS A 10 27.93 -6.14 6.04
C LYS A 10 26.62 -6.42 5.31
N TRP A 11 26.20 -5.54 4.40
CA TRP A 11 25.00 -5.75 3.58
C TRP A 11 25.24 -6.82 2.52
N HIS A 12 26.41 -6.77 1.88
CA HIS A 12 26.75 -7.65 0.76
C HIS A 12 26.52 -9.14 1.04
N PRO A 13 26.96 -9.71 2.18
CA PRO A 13 26.73 -11.13 2.45
C PRO A 13 25.26 -11.51 2.62
N VAL A 14 24.44 -10.71 3.32
CA VAL A 14 23.01 -11.05 3.56
C VAL A 14 22.21 -10.95 2.27
N LEU A 15 22.49 -9.90 1.51
CA LEU A 15 21.86 -9.60 0.24
C LEU A 15 22.21 -10.61 -0.86
N ASP A 16 23.48 -11.02 -0.94
CA ASP A 16 23.93 -12.06 -1.88
C ASP A 16 23.27 -13.42 -1.58
N ARG A 17 23.04 -13.75 -0.31
CA ARG A 17 22.32 -14.98 0.09
C ARG A 17 20.87 -15.01 -0.41
N CYS A 18 20.17 -13.87 -0.41
CA CYS A 18 18.78 -13.80 -0.91
C CYS A 18 18.69 -14.13 -2.42
N LEU A 19 19.73 -13.78 -3.18
CA LEU A 19 19.79 -14.02 -4.62
C LEU A 19 20.28 -15.43 -4.97
N THR A 20 21.28 -15.94 -4.25
CA THR A 20 22.04 -17.14 -4.66
C THR A 20 21.61 -18.43 -3.98
N ILE A 21 20.91 -18.35 -2.85
CA ILE A 21 20.56 -19.50 -2.02
C ILE A 21 19.04 -19.78 -2.11
N SER A 22 18.65 -21.01 -1.77
CA SER A 22 17.27 -21.49 -1.72
C SER A 22 17.02 -22.31 -0.44
N GLY A 23 15.79 -22.33 0.05
CA GLY A 23 15.40 -23.14 1.22
C GLY A 23 15.50 -22.37 2.54
N GLU A 24 15.84 -23.06 3.63
CA GLU A 24 15.84 -22.50 5.00
C GLU A 24 16.77 -21.29 5.15
N GLU A 25 17.96 -21.35 4.54
CA GLU A 25 18.91 -20.23 4.57
C GLU A 25 18.41 -18.97 3.86
N GLU A 26 17.58 -19.12 2.82
CA GLU A 26 16.94 -18.00 2.13
C GLU A 26 15.87 -17.37 3.02
N GLU A 27 15.09 -18.19 3.72
CA GLU A 27 14.08 -17.74 4.69
C GLU A 27 14.71 -16.92 5.81
N GLU A 28 15.79 -17.42 6.41
CA GLU A 28 16.53 -16.70 7.45
C GLU A 28 17.08 -15.36 6.95
N ALA A 29 17.55 -15.32 5.70
CA ALA A 29 18.09 -14.10 5.11
C ALA A 29 17.01 -13.03 4.93
N PHE A 30 15.84 -13.39 4.39
CA PHE A 30 14.72 -12.46 4.27
C PHE A 30 14.16 -12.03 5.63
N GLN A 31 14.04 -12.95 6.59
CA GLN A 31 13.58 -12.62 7.94
C GLN A 31 14.53 -11.63 8.63
N LEU A 32 15.85 -11.79 8.41
CA LEU A 32 16.83 -10.83 8.90
C LEU A 32 16.65 -9.46 8.21
N LEU A 33 16.43 -9.43 6.89
CA LEU A 33 16.20 -8.18 6.16
C LEU A 33 14.93 -7.45 6.62
N GLU A 34 13.84 -8.16 6.86
CA GLU A 34 12.61 -7.59 7.42
C GLU A 34 12.88 -6.94 8.78
N ASN A 35 13.49 -7.69 9.70
CA ASN A 35 13.84 -7.17 11.02
C ASN A 35 14.72 -5.92 10.93
N LEU A 36 15.68 -5.90 10.00
CA LEU A 36 16.53 -4.73 9.79
C LEU A 36 15.74 -3.55 9.24
N ALA A 37 14.92 -3.78 8.21
CA ALA A 37 14.10 -2.75 7.56
C ALA A 37 13.22 -1.96 8.55
N SER A 38 12.65 -2.65 9.55
CA SER A 38 11.83 -2.02 10.60
C SER A 38 12.61 -0.96 11.39
N PHE A 39 13.91 -1.16 11.62
CA PHE A 39 14.74 -0.26 12.44
C PHE A 39 15.63 0.70 11.63
N MET A 40 15.81 0.48 10.33
CA MET A 40 16.69 1.30 9.51
C MET A 40 16.26 2.77 9.48
N LEU A 41 17.22 3.68 9.49
CA LEU A 41 17.01 5.11 9.27
C LEU A 41 17.10 5.45 7.77
N PRO A 42 16.47 6.56 7.30
CA PRO A 42 16.49 6.92 5.89
C PRO A 42 17.90 6.99 5.27
N TYR A 43 18.89 7.54 5.98
CA TYR A 43 20.26 7.60 5.46
C TYR A 43 20.91 6.21 5.31
N GLU A 44 20.53 5.22 6.13
CA GLU A 44 21.03 3.86 6.05
C GLU A 44 20.43 3.13 4.85
N ILE A 45 19.14 3.38 4.58
CA ILE A 45 18.44 2.86 3.41
C ILE A 45 19.12 3.39 2.15
N SER A 46 19.31 4.71 2.04
CA SER A 46 19.96 5.36 0.90
C SER A 46 21.40 4.90 0.67
N ALA A 47 22.14 4.57 1.73
CA ALA A 47 23.52 4.10 1.65
C ALA A 47 23.63 2.59 1.36
N SER A 48 22.52 1.85 1.43
CA SER A 48 22.49 0.40 1.23
C SER A 48 22.00 0.02 -0.18
N PRO A 49 22.39 -1.15 -0.71
CA PRO A 49 21.81 -1.66 -1.95
C PRO A 49 20.43 -2.34 -1.75
N LEU A 50 19.82 -2.21 -0.57
CA LEU A 50 18.63 -2.96 -0.18
C LEU A 50 17.47 -2.74 -1.15
N LEU A 51 17.11 -1.48 -1.41
CA LEU A 51 15.98 -1.14 -2.28
C LEU A 51 16.20 -1.63 -3.72
N GLN A 52 17.39 -1.40 -4.30
CA GLN A 52 17.65 -1.86 -5.67
C GLN A 52 17.54 -3.39 -5.77
N GLN A 53 17.98 -4.11 -4.74
CA GLN A 53 17.90 -5.56 -4.73
C GLN A 53 16.49 -6.09 -4.50
N MET A 54 15.70 -5.49 -3.60
CA MET A 54 14.31 -5.88 -3.43
C MET A 54 13.53 -5.67 -4.73
N TRP A 55 13.74 -4.55 -5.42
CA TRP A 55 13.14 -4.32 -6.73
C TRP A 55 13.60 -5.33 -7.78
N TYR A 56 14.90 -5.65 -7.82
CA TYR A 56 15.42 -6.68 -8.72
C TYR A 56 14.74 -8.03 -8.50
N ILE A 57 14.56 -8.45 -7.24
CA ILE A 57 13.87 -9.70 -6.91
C ILE A 57 12.41 -9.64 -7.34
N ILE A 58 11.71 -8.54 -7.06
CA ILE A 58 10.30 -8.36 -7.42
C ILE A 58 10.08 -8.49 -8.94
N ASP A 59 10.95 -7.88 -9.74
CA ASP A 59 10.85 -7.86 -11.20
C ASP A 59 11.24 -9.19 -11.85
N ASN A 60 12.17 -9.95 -11.26
CA ASN A 60 12.77 -11.13 -11.89
C ASN A 60 12.29 -12.49 -11.36
N THR A 61 11.55 -12.52 -10.24
CA THR A 61 11.05 -13.79 -9.68
C THR A 61 9.87 -14.33 -10.50
N LYS A 62 9.90 -15.63 -10.84
CA LYS A 62 8.78 -16.33 -11.52
C LYS A 62 7.85 -16.98 -10.47
N TYR A 63 6.69 -17.46 -10.91
CA TYR A 63 5.62 -18.00 -10.05
C TYR A 63 5.93 -19.34 -9.32
N ASP A 64 7.19 -19.68 -9.05
CA ASP A 64 7.60 -20.98 -8.53
C ASP A 64 7.56 -21.07 -6.99
N GLY A 65 6.38 -21.38 -6.46
CA GLY A 65 6.20 -22.25 -5.28
C GLY A 65 6.64 -21.77 -3.88
N ASN A 66 7.61 -20.86 -3.74
CA ASN A 66 8.08 -20.23 -2.51
C ASN A 66 8.51 -18.80 -2.87
N ASP A 67 7.52 -17.93 -3.05
CA ASP A 67 7.61 -16.74 -3.88
C ASP A 67 8.60 -15.71 -3.29
N LYS A 68 9.87 -15.69 -3.76
CA LYS A 68 10.87 -14.66 -3.39
C LYS A 68 10.34 -13.25 -3.57
N ARG A 69 9.38 -13.04 -4.49
CA ARG A 69 8.67 -11.77 -4.64
C ARG A 69 7.90 -11.41 -3.39
N LEU A 70 7.16 -12.35 -2.80
CA LEU A 70 6.39 -12.12 -1.57
C LEU A 70 7.31 -11.70 -0.43
N LYS A 71 8.46 -12.38 -0.28
CA LYS A 71 9.46 -12.04 0.75
C LYS A 71 10.09 -10.67 0.53
N ALA A 72 10.45 -10.34 -0.71
CA ALA A 72 10.95 -9.02 -1.05
C ALA A 72 9.91 -7.91 -0.80
N LEU A 73 8.63 -8.17 -1.12
CA LEU A 73 7.53 -7.26 -0.80
C LEU A 73 7.32 -7.10 0.71
N SER A 74 7.50 -8.16 1.49
CA SER A 74 7.43 -8.10 2.95
C SER A 74 8.50 -7.15 3.52
N VAL A 75 9.74 -7.21 3.02
CA VAL A 75 10.79 -6.24 3.37
C VAL A 75 10.39 -4.80 2.97
N LEU A 76 9.82 -4.59 1.78
CA LEU A 76 9.34 -3.26 1.37
C LEU A 76 8.16 -2.77 2.24
N THR A 77 7.35 -3.70 2.76
CA THR A 77 6.24 -3.40 3.65
C THR A 77 6.75 -2.83 4.96
N GLU A 78 7.78 -3.44 5.57
CA GLU A 78 8.45 -2.90 6.77
C GLU A 78 9.03 -1.49 6.54
N LEU A 79 9.62 -1.24 5.37
CA LEU A 79 10.10 0.10 5.02
C LEU A 79 8.94 1.11 4.89
N SER A 80 7.80 0.69 4.36
CA SER A 80 6.62 1.55 4.17
C SER A 80 5.93 1.94 5.49
N MET A 81 6.11 1.17 6.58
CA MET A 81 5.56 1.49 7.89
C MET A 81 6.34 2.58 8.64
N GLY A 82 7.47 3.04 8.09
CA GLY A 82 8.31 4.08 8.71
C GLY A 82 7.93 5.52 8.33
N SER A 83 8.92 6.42 8.31
CA SER A 83 8.70 7.83 8.00
C SER A 83 8.41 8.10 6.52
N ALA A 84 7.83 9.27 6.23
CA ALA A 84 7.66 9.80 4.87
C ALA A 84 8.94 9.72 4.03
N ASP A 85 10.10 10.01 4.62
CA ASP A 85 11.40 9.90 3.95
C ASP A 85 11.70 8.46 3.47
N LYS A 86 11.36 7.43 4.26
CA LYS A 86 11.55 6.02 3.83
C LYS A 86 10.68 5.70 2.61
N MET A 87 9.42 6.14 2.63
CA MET A 87 8.49 5.93 1.53
C MET A 87 8.92 6.68 0.27
N GLN A 88 9.43 7.91 0.41
CA GLN A 88 9.97 8.67 -0.72
C GLN A 88 11.20 7.97 -1.32
N LEU A 89 12.10 7.44 -0.49
CA LEU A 89 13.24 6.63 -0.97
C LEU A 89 12.79 5.38 -1.72
N LEU A 90 11.72 4.71 -1.26
CA LEU A 90 11.14 3.56 -1.96
C LEU A 90 10.68 3.98 -3.37
N ILE A 91 9.93 5.09 -3.49
CA ILE A 91 9.48 5.64 -4.77
C ILE A 91 10.67 5.97 -5.68
N ASP A 92 11.64 6.71 -5.15
CA ASP A 92 12.78 7.22 -5.93
C ASP A 92 13.74 6.10 -6.36
N SER A 93 13.78 4.99 -5.64
CA SER A 93 14.66 3.86 -5.93
C SER A 93 14.28 3.06 -7.18
N ASN A 94 13.04 3.18 -7.67
CA ASN A 94 12.60 2.54 -8.90
C ASN A 94 11.60 3.42 -9.66
N LYS A 95 12.02 3.92 -10.82
CA LYS A 95 11.18 4.74 -11.71
C LYS A 95 9.87 4.07 -12.14
N ASN A 96 9.81 2.74 -12.10
CA ASN A 96 8.65 1.95 -12.47
C ASN A 96 7.86 1.44 -11.25
N ALA A 97 8.20 1.87 -10.03
CA ALA A 97 7.60 1.37 -8.79
C ALA A 97 6.07 1.40 -8.85
N ARG A 98 5.50 2.52 -9.31
CA ARG A 98 4.05 2.68 -9.44
C ARG A 98 3.41 1.59 -10.32
N GLN A 99 3.97 1.34 -11.50
CA GLN A 99 3.38 0.40 -12.46
C GLN A 99 3.54 -1.04 -11.98
N VAL A 100 4.68 -1.35 -11.35
CA VAL A 100 4.95 -2.68 -10.78
C VAL A 100 3.96 -2.96 -9.65
N LEU A 101 3.78 -2.03 -8.71
CA LEU A 101 2.84 -2.18 -7.61
C LEU A 101 1.40 -2.29 -8.12
N ALA A 102 0.95 -1.43 -9.02
CA ALA A 102 -0.40 -1.49 -9.59
C ALA A 102 -0.68 -2.82 -10.32
N LEU A 103 0.30 -3.33 -11.08
CA LEU A 103 0.19 -4.62 -11.77
C LEU A 103 0.07 -5.78 -10.77
N LEU A 104 0.91 -5.79 -9.73
CA LEU A 104 0.90 -6.83 -8.71
C LEU A 104 -0.38 -6.79 -7.86
N LEU A 105 -0.91 -5.61 -7.57
CA LEU A 105 -2.18 -5.44 -6.87
C LEU A 105 -3.34 -6.07 -7.65
N CYS A 106 -3.29 -6.06 -8.98
CA CYS A 106 -4.39 -6.55 -9.82
C CYS A 106 -4.25 -8.00 -10.25
N ARG A 107 -3.01 -8.46 -10.46
CA ARG A 107 -2.73 -9.77 -11.06
C ARG A 107 -1.96 -10.72 -10.14
N GLY A 108 -1.47 -10.22 -9.01
CA GLY A 108 -0.77 -11.03 -8.02
C GLY A 108 -1.67 -12.08 -7.39
N LYS A 109 -1.06 -13.10 -6.79
CA LYS A 109 -1.76 -13.98 -5.85
C LYS A 109 -2.21 -13.17 -4.63
N PHE A 110 -3.20 -13.68 -3.89
CA PHE A 110 -3.80 -12.95 -2.78
C PHE A 110 -2.75 -12.40 -1.79
N ASP A 111 -1.81 -13.22 -1.32
CA ASP A 111 -0.78 -12.79 -0.37
C ASP A 111 0.13 -11.67 -0.94
N VAL A 112 0.45 -11.73 -2.23
CA VAL A 112 1.20 -10.67 -2.92
C VAL A 112 0.39 -9.38 -2.99
N ARG A 113 -0.91 -9.49 -3.30
CA ARG A 113 -1.82 -8.34 -3.34
C ARG A 113 -1.97 -7.70 -1.95
N GLN A 114 -1.99 -8.50 -0.89
CA GLN A 114 -2.05 -8.00 0.49
C GLN A 114 -0.81 -7.17 0.83
N GLN A 115 0.40 -7.67 0.56
CA GLN A 115 1.62 -6.89 0.84
C GLN A 115 1.67 -5.59 0.03
N VAL A 116 1.31 -5.66 -1.26
CA VAL A 116 1.24 -4.47 -2.12
C VAL A 116 0.20 -3.47 -1.61
N LEU A 117 -0.95 -3.94 -1.13
CA LEU A 117 -1.98 -3.09 -0.56
C LEU A 117 -1.46 -2.35 0.69
N VAL A 118 -0.73 -3.02 1.59
CA VAL A 118 -0.15 -2.37 2.78
C VAL A 118 0.84 -1.27 2.37
N ILE A 119 1.73 -1.58 1.43
CA ILE A 119 2.72 -0.62 0.89
C ILE A 119 2.00 0.61 0.32
N LEU A 120 1.02 0.41 -0.55
CA LEU A 120 0.27 1.49 -1.18
C LEU A 120 -0.54 2.29 -0.16
N ARG A 121 -1.28 1.63 0.72
CA ARG A 121 -2.07 2.27 1.79
C ARG A 121 -1.20 3.20 2.62
N ASN A 122 -0.01 2.75 3.03
CA ASN A 122 0.92 3.58 3.80
C ASN A 122 1.41 4.78 3.01
N MET A 123 1.76 4.62 1.73
CA MET A 123 2.18 5.74 0.88
C MET A 123 1.06 6.75 0.64
N LEU A 124 -0.16 6.28 0.36
CA LEU A 124 -1.30 7.16 0.10
C LEU A 124 -1.59 8.05 1.32
N ILE A 125 -1.58 7.46 2.52
CA ILE A 125 -1.89 8.18 3.76
C ILE A 125 -0.76 9.12 4.19
N ASN A 126 0.50 8.69 4.06
CA ASN A 126 1.64 9.45 4.59
C ASN A 126 2.37 10.32 3.56
N LEU A 127 2.08 10.16 2.26
CA LEU A 127 2.60 10.97 1.16
C LEU A 127 1.46 11.51 0.27
N PRO A 128 0.53 12.31 0.81
CA PRO A 128 -0.64 12.79 0.05
C PRO A 128 -0.24 13.59 -1.20
N SER A 129 0.86 14.34 -1.15
CA SER A 129 1.38 15.07 -2.32
C SER A 129 1.83 14.15 -3.48
N SER A 130 2.10 12.88 -3.19
CA SER A 130 2.55 11.90 -4.18
C SER A 130 1.38 11.08 -4.76
N ILE A 131 0.15 11.24 -4.25
CA ILE A 131 -1.04 10.52 -4.73
C ILE A 131 -1.27 10.68 -6.24
N PRO A 132 -1.21 11.91 -6.83
CA PRO A 132 -1.39 12.08 -8.28
C PRO A 132 -0.34 11.35 -9.12
N PHE A 133 0.81 11.04 -8.53
CA PHE A 133 1.84 10.24 -9.17
C PHE A 133 1.62 8.74 -8.94
N LEU A 134 1.27 8.32 -7.72
CA LEU A 134 1.18 6.92 -7.30
C LEU A 134 -0.07 6.20 -7.82
N VAL A 135 -1.19 6.90 -7.91
CA VAL A 135 -2.46 6.32 -8.31
C VAL A 135 -2.56 6.36 -9.82
N GLU A 136 -2.85 5.21 -10.41
CA GLU A 136 -3.27 5.08 -11.81
C GLU A 136 -4.56 4.26 -11.85
N ARG A 137 -5.25 4.22 -13.01
CA ARG A 137 -6.49 3.45 -13.19
C ARG A 137 -6.40 2.03 -12.61
N GLN A 138 -5.27 1.37 -12.84
CA GLN A 138 -5.09 -0.02 -12.39
C GLN A 138 -4.98 -0.12 -10.87
N THR A 139 -4.41 0.88 -10.18
CA THR A 139 -4.40 0.96 -8.71
C THR A 139 -5.82 0.98 -8.17
N VAL A 140 -6.69 1.85 -8.70
CA VAL A 140 -8.09 1.97 -8.23
C VAL A 140 -8.86 0.67 -8.43
N ILE A 141 -8.72 0.04 -9.60
CA ILE A 141 -9.33 -1.27 -9.88
C ILE A 141 -8.83 -2.32 -8.89
N GLY A 142 -7.52 -2.38 -8.66
CA GLY A 142 -6.91 -3.36 -7.77
C GLY A 142 -7.34 -3.22 -6.30
N VAL A 143 -7.44 -1.98 -5.81
CA VAL A 143 -7.96 -1.68 -4.47
C VAL A 143 -9.44 -2.04 -4.39
N SER A 144 -10.24 -1.62 -5.39
CA SER A 144 -11.67 -1.96 -5.46
C SER A 144 -11.89 -3.47 -5.39
N ASP A 145 -11.11 -4.27 -6.10
CA ASP A 145 -11.17 -5.74 -6.09
C ASP A 145 -10.90 -6.37 -4.73
N LEU A 146 -10.15 -5.70 -3.86
CA LEU A 146 -9.90 -6.16 -2.49
C LEU A 146 -11.04 -5.80 -1.52
N LEU A 147 -12.00 -4.95 -1.90
CA LEU A 147 -13.18 -4.64 -1.06
C LEU A 147 -14.15 -5.83 -0.91
N THR A 148 -14.08 -6.83 -1.79
CA THR A 148 -15.05 -7.95 -1.83
C THR A 148 -14.49 -9.28 -1.30
N VAL A 149 -13.27 -9.25 -0.75
CA VAL A 149 -12.63 -10.47 -0.23
C VAL A 149 -13.17 -10.84 1.15
N MET A 150 -13.07 -12.13 1.51
CA MET A 150 -13.59 -12.67 2.78
C MET A 150 -12.64 -12.43 3.98
N HIS A 151 -11.71 -11.49 3.87
CA HIS A 151 -10.69 -11.19 4.88
C HIS A 151 -10.88 -9.77 5.40
N PRO A 152 -11.57 -9.57 6.54
CA PRO A 152 -11.95 -8.24 7.02
C PRO A 152 -10.77 -7.27 7.17
N ASP A 153 -9.62 -7.73 7.66
CA ASP A 153 -8.42 -6.89 7.81
C ASP A 153 -7.91 -6.38 6.45
N THR A 154 -8.03 -7.19 5.40
CA THR A 154 -7.69 -6.76 4.02
C THR A 154 -8.71 -5.78 3.47
N VAL A 155 -10.00 -5.99 3.77
CA VAL A 155 -11.06 -5.07 3.38
C VAL A 155 -10.88 -3.71 4.06
N ILE A 156 -10.52 -3.69 5.35
CA ILE A 156 -10.20 -2.45 6.09
C ILE A 156 -9.05 -1.70 5.42
N LEU A 157 -7.93 -2.38 5.14
CA LEU A 157 -6.80 -1.76 4.44
C LEU A 157 -7.18 -1.22 3.05
N ALA A 158 -8.08 -1.91 2.35
CA ALA A 158 -8.57 -1.49 1.04
C ALA A 158 -9.51 -0.28 1.15
N LEU A 159 -10.36 -0.22 2.16
CA LEU A 159 -11.21 0.93 2.46
C LEU A 159 -10.37 2.17 2.80
N GLU A 160 -9.35 2.02 3.65
CA GLU A 160 -8.43 3.11 4.00
C GLU A 160 -7.66 3.64 2.78
N ALA A 161 -7.18 2.74 1.92
CA ALA A 161 -6.54 3.12 0.67
C ALA A 161 -7.52 3.83 -0.28
N MET A 162 -8.76 3.34 -0.40
CA MET A 162 -9.79 3.94 -1.24
C MET A 162 -10.20 5.33 -0.73
N LYS A 163 -10.36 5.49 0.59
CA LYS A 163 -10.64 6.79 1.23
C LYS A 163 -9.57 7.81 0.88
N ALA A 164 -8.29 7.48 1.07
CA ALA A 164 -7.18 8.38 0.75
C ALA A 164 -7.13 8.77 -0.75
N ILE A 165 -7.49 7.85 -1.65
CA ILE A 165 -7.63 8.13 -3.09
C ILE A 165 -8.76 9.14 -3.35
N LEU A 166 -9.93 8.92 -2.75
CA LEU A 166 -11.13 9.74 -2.95
C LEU A 166 -11.02 11.13 -2.32
N GLU A 167 -10.38 11.26 -1.15
CA GLU A 167 -10.04 12.53 -0.51
C GLU A 167 -9.26 13.48 -1.44
N ASN A 168 -8.47 12.90 -2.36
CA ASN A 168 -7.67 13.64 -3.33
C ASN A 168 -8.35 13.73 -4.71
N GLY A 169 -9.61 13.29 -4.84
CA GLY A 169 -10.39 13.17 -6.07
C GLY A 169 -10.68 14.47 -6.82
N GLY A 170 -10.58 15.62 -6.14
CA GLY A 170 -10.71 16.94 -6.77
C GLY A 170 -9.47 17.39 -7.55
N SER A 171 -8.32 16.70 -7.38
CA SER A 171 -7.12 17.00 -8.15
C SER A 171 -7.14 16.26 -9.49
N PRO A 172 -6.95 16.95 -10.62
CA PRO A 172 -6.71 16.24 -11.88
C PRO A 172 -5.45 15.37 -11.71
N MET A 173 -5.55 14.07 -12.00
CA MET A 173 -4.37 13.26 -12.31
C MET A 173 -3.60 14.06 -13.37
N THR A 174 -2.36 14.45 -13.04
CA THR A 174 -1.51 15.46 -13.72
C THR A 174 -2.02 16.02 -15.06
N PRO A 175 -2.08 17.35 -15.25
CA PRO A 175 -2.65 17.98 -16.46
C PRO A 175 -2.00 17.55 -17.79
N GLU A 176 -0.85 16.87 -17.75
CA GLU A 176 -0.13 16.38 -18.92
C GLU A 176 -0.74 15.11 -19.55
N ASN A 177 -1.52 14.30 -18.82
CA ASN A 177 -1.96 12.97 -19.30
C ASN A 177 -3.46 12.83 -19.63
N ASN A 178 -4.29 13.85 -19.39
CA ASN A 178 -5.74 13.80 -19.66
C ASN A 178 -6.42 12.58 -18.99
N GLU A 179 -5.87 12.14 -17.84
CA GLU A 179 -6.37 11.00 -17.10
C GLU A 179 -7.66 11.36 -16.34
N PRO A 180 -8.62 10.41 -16.23
CA PRO A 180 -9.88 10.63 -15.53
C PRO A 180 -9.65 10.99 -14.05
N SER A 181 -10.56 11.79 -13.46
CA SER A 181 -10.51 12.07 -12.03
C SER A 181 -10.62 10.80 -11.21
N PHE A 182 -10.14 10.79 -9.95
CA PHE A 182 -10.25 9.62 -9.10
C PHE A 182 -11.72 9.22 -8.86
N SER A 183 -12.65 10.17 -8.81
CA SER A 183 -14.09 9.90 -8.73
C SER A 183 -14.61 9.10 -9.93
N LEU A 184 -14.22 9.49 -11.16
CA LEU A 184 -14.60 8.75 -12.36
C LEU A 184 -13.98 7.36 -12.39
N LEU A 185 -12.74 7.21 -11.95
CA LEU A 185 -12.09 5.89 -11.83
C LEU A 185 -12.77 5.00 -10.79
N ALA A 186 -13.22 5.57 -9.67
CA ALA A 186 -13.95 4.85 -8.64
C ALA A 186 -15.32 4.35 -9.16
N GLU A 187 -16.01 5.18 -9.96
CA GLU A 187 -17.24 4.79 -10.66
C GLU A 187 -16.98 3.65 -11.64
N GLU A 188 -15.96 3.77 -12.51
CA GLU A 188 -15.55 2.72 -13.46
C GLU A 188 -15.21 1.40 -12.74
N ALA A 189 -14.61 1.47 -11.54
CA ALA A 189 -14.25 0.33 -10.71
C ALA A 189 -15.41 -0.21 -9.84
N SER A 190 -16.63 0.32 -10.02
CA SER A 190 -17.83 -0.05 -9.26
C SER A 190 -17.65 0.07 -7.74
N VAL A 191 -16.93 1.10 -7.29
CA VAL A 191 -16.64 1.32 -5.85
C VAL A 191 -17.93 1.58 -5.09
N HIS A 192 -18.83 2.41 -5.62
CA HIS A 192 -20.13 2.73 -5.02
C HIS A 192 -20.91 1.48 -4.61
N SER A 193 -21.21 0.60 -5.57
CA SER A 193 -21.98 -0.63 -5.30
C SER A 193 -21.28 -1.60 -4.35
N ARG A 194 -19.93 -1.57 -4.29
CA ARG A 194 -19.16 -2.40 -3.35
C ARG A 194 -19.24 -1.83 -1.93
N LEU A 195 -19.18 -0.51 -1.77
CA LEU A 195 -19.36 0.11 -0.47
C LEU A 195 -20.79 -0.07 0.06
N ASP A 196 -21.81 0.07 -0.79
CA ASP A 196 -23.21 -0.18 -0.41
C ASP A 196 -23.39 -1.58 0.20
N PHE A 197 -22.76 -2.58 -0.42
CA PHE A 197 -22.76 -3.94 0.10
C PHE A 197 -22.05 -4.04 1.46
N LEU A 198 -20.92 -3.35 1.63
CA LEU A 198 -20.11 -3.39 2.85
C LEU A 198 -20.75 -2.67 4.04
N VAL A 199 -21.66 -1.71 3.83
CA VAL A 199 -22.44 -1.10 4.92
C VAL A 199 -23.24 -2.14 5.69
N SER A 200 -23.64 -3.24 5.05
CA SER A 200 -24.33 -4.37 5.69
C SER A 200 -23.37 -5.46 6.22
N SER A 201 -22.06 -5.17 6.31
CA SER A 201 -21.06 -6.12 6.77
C SER A 201 -21.30 -6.51 8.24
N PRO A 202 -21.11 -7.79 8.61
CA PRO A 202 -21.14 -8.22 10.02
C PRO A 202 -19.92 -7.73 10.81
N ASN A 203 -18.86 -7.24 10.13
CA ASN A 203 -17.75 -6.56 10.77
C ASN A 203 -18.10 -5.07 10.88
N GLU A 204 -18.33 -4.61 12.10
CA GLU A 204 -18.74 -3.24 12.41
C GLU A 204 -17.75 -2.20 11.88
N HIS A 205 -16.44 -2.44 12.03
CA HIS A 205 -15.42 -1.51 11.54
C HIS A 205 -15.45 -1.37 10.01
N VAL A 206 -15.64 -2.47 9.28
CA VAL A 206 -15.81 -2.46 7.82
C VAL A 206 -17.08 -1.69 7.43
N ALA A 207 -18.20 -1.93 8.13
CA ALA A 207 -19.46 -1.25 7.85
C ALA A 207 -19.36 0.26 8.08
N LEU A 208 -18.77 0.67 9.20
CA LEU A 208 -18.57 2.08 9.56
C LEU A 208 -17.68 2.82 8.56
N LEU A 209 -16.53 2.24 8.19
CA LEU A 209 -15.64 2.83 7.18
C LEU A 209 -16.32 2.93 5.80
N ALA A 210 -17.06 1.90 5.38
CA ALA A 210 -17.76 1.94 4.10
C ALA A 210 -18.84 3.03 4.07
N MET A 211 -19.58 3.18 5.18
CA MET A 211 -20.61 4.21 5.35
C MET A 211 -20.01 5.62 5.34
N GLU A 212 -18.90 5.83 6.05
CA GLU A 212 -18.16 7.09 6.06
C GLU A 212 -17.73 7.46 4.63
N ILE A 213 -17.13 6.53 3.88
CA ILE A 213 -16.65 6.81 2.53
C ILE A 213 -17.80 7.13 1.56
N LEU A 214 -18.91 6.40 1.64
CA LEU A 214 -20.10 6.67 0.84
C LEU A 214 -20.61 8.08 1.10
N HIS A 215 -20.86 8.41 2.37
CA HIS A 215 -21.42 9.69 2.77
C HIS A 215 -20.48 10.86 2.44
N GLU A 216 -19.17 10.74 2.68
CA GLU A 216 -18.27 11.88 2.49
C GLU A 216 -17.87 12.12 1.03
N TYR A 217 -17.67 11.05 0.24
CA TYR A 217 -17.00 11.17 -1.06
C TYR A 217 -17.82 10.73 -2.26
N ILE A 218 -18.84 9.88 -2.08
CA ILE A 218 -19.62 9.37 -3.21
C ILE A 218 -21.01 10.01 -3.27
N ASP A 219 -21.74 10.02 -2.16
CA ASP A 219 -23.11 10.53 -2.04
C ASP A 219 -23.25 11.59 -0.91
N PRO A 220 -22.52 12.72 -0.97
CA PRO A 220 -22.55 13.75 0.09
C PRO A 220 -23.85 14.52 0.25
N ASN A 221 -24.87 14.22 -0.57
CA ASN A 221 -26.20 14.82 -0.47
C ASN A 221 -27.29 13.76 -0.18
N ASP A 222 -26.90 12.53 0.17
CA ASP A 222 -27.86 11.49 0.54
C ASP A 222 -28.19 11.59 2.04
N ASP A 223 -29.28 12.30 2.34
CA ASP A 223 -29.80 12.52 3.69
C ASP A 223 -30.30 11.23 4.37
N ASP A 224 -30.41 10.10 3.64
CA ASP A 224 -30.86 8.83 4.19
C ASP A 224 -29.74 8.06 4.93
N ILE A 225 -28.47 8.49 4.79
CA ILE A 225 -27.31 7.87 5.44
C ILE A 225 -27.11 8.48 6.85
N ILE A 226 -27.73 7.88 7.86
CA ILE A 226 -27.60 8.31 9.28
C ILE A 226 -26.31 7.75 9.89
N LEU A 227 -25.24 8.54 9.93
CA LEU A 227 -24.01 8.17 10.63
C LEU A 227 -24.30 7.94 12.14
N PRO A 228 -23.79 6.85 12.75
CA PRO A 228 -23.91 6.66 14.19
C PRO A 228 -23.17 7.77 14.96
N ASP A 229 -23.72 8.17 16.12
CA ASP A 229 -23.25 9.31 16.92
C ASP A 229 -21.74 9.26 17.23
N ASP A 230 -21.15 8.06 17.36
CA ASP A 230 -19.74 7.85 17.66
C ASP A 230 -18.78 8.23 16.50
N LEU A 231 -19.28 8.34 15.26
CA LEU A 231 -18.51 8.83 14.10
C LEU A 231 -18.52 10.36 13.96
N ILE A 232 -19.51 11.03 14.56
CA ILE A 232 -19.66 12.49 14.49
C ILE A 232 -18.51 13.18 15.25
N ASP A 233 -18.00 12.57 16.32
CA ASP A 233 -16.98 13.16 17.21
C ASP A 233 -15.55 13.15 16.61
N LEU A 234 -15.26 12.30 15.62
CA LEU A 234 -13.95 12.26 14.94
C LEU A 234 -13.77 13.38 13.91
N THR A 235 -14.86 13.98 13.43
CA THR A 235 -14.80 15.06 12.43
C THR A 235 -14.59 16.46 13.04
N LEU A 236 -14.65 16.59 14.38
CA LEU A 236 -14.65 17.90 15.07
C LEU A 236 -13.34 18.27 15.76
N HIS A 237 -12.29 17.45 15.67
CA HIS A 237 -10.97 17.80 16.19
C HIS A 237 -9.93 17.90 15.07
N PRO A 238 -9.69 19.10 14.49
CA PRO A 238 -8.44 19.33 13.77
C PRO A 238 -7.30 19.12 14.77
N LEU A 239 -6.42 18.16 14.46
CA LEU A 239 -5.16 17.98 15.18
C LEU A 239 -4.44 19.32 15.21
N SER A 240 -4.27 19.85 16.42
CA SER A 240 -3.50 21.06 16.72
C SER A 240 -2.09 20.70 17.17
#